data_AF-A0A9X1BBY3-F1
#
_entry.id   AF-A0A9X1BBY3-F1
#
_cell.length_a   1.000
_cell.length_b   1.000
_cell.length_c   1.000
_cell.angle_alpha   90.00
_cell.angle_beta   90.00
_cell.angle_gamma   90.00
#
_symmetry.space_group_name_H-M   'P 1'
#
loop_
_entity.id
_entity.type
_entity.pdbx_description
1 polymer ?
#
loop_
_entity_poly.entity_id
_entity_poly.type
_entity_poly.pdbx_seq_one_letter_code
_entity_poly.pdbx_strand_id
1 'polypeptide(L)'
;MKPYKINLFRLGLLLPTYLVFNVVYAITYDSGGFAFIILWPAFFFSLALIFLGNIFIFRDISKLKSSLEDNEFIQKTSTIQLVLATIGFFMQIIGFPLNYIDNYPVLVCASIMYSIILLIGIYQTIKLGQGKDILAILGFVFAFMVILYTCLGLITATSSSIKNTTPNFAEEFQSLGLKGKVELVDKHREIEMFNGTVYNLTYTENLSDGTILKKYTDAKIHKDGEHLSNFFLPSGTDLETLLNDKEKALFHTVKQDEFSFLLDVYKERPNLQQEEDSIKNTTADKINKLFDTPIASSFKFGKYPIENYYVAIMAQAVSNREKGDFDAAGFYNITTKYLMKNKGLTLDIDCDLSNIKAENASPVETLKEKILSLPKNSFSDGIYNISCSYDENGIKKKVTCPFVVEDGVGHFEEDKLQEDKN
;
A
#
# COMPACT_ATOMS: atom_id res chain seq x y z
N MET A 1 34.58 48.53 32.09
CA MET A 1 34.18 47.71 30.91
C MET A 1 32.77 48.13 30.51
N LYS A 2 32.49 48.41 29.23
CA LYS A 2 31.09 48.73 28.83
C LYS A 2 30.23 47.48 29.06
N PRO A 3 29.04 47.58 29.66
CA PRO A 3 28.18 46.43 29.89
C PRO A 3 27.82 45.77 28.55
N TYR A 4 27.84 44.43 28.54
CA TYR A 4 27.46 43.65 27.35
C TYR A 4 26.01 43.99 26.95
N LYS A 5 25.79 44.31 25.66
CA LYS A 5 24.49 44.70 25.14
C LYS A 5 23.80 43.50 24.51
N ILE A 6 22.57 43.22 24.95
CA ILE A 6 21.77 42.13 24.42
C ILE A 6 21.39 42.43 22.97
N ASN A 7 21.62 41.45 22.09
CA ASN A 7 21.24 41.55 20.67
C ASN A 7 20.07 40.60 20.39
N LEU A 8 18.85 41.14 20.43
CA LEU A 8 17.61 40.39 20.20
C LEU A 8 17.53 39.79 18.78
N PHE A 9 18.17 40.41 17.79
CA PHE A 9 18.22 39.86 16.42
C PHE A 9 19.00 38.54 16.39
N ARG A 10 20.17 38.49 17.03
CA ARG A 10 20.97 37.25 17.12
C ARG A 10 20.27 36.18 17.96
N LEU A 11 19.62 36.57 19.05
CA LEU A 11 18.89 35.66 19.92
C LEU A 11 17.65 35.06 19.22
N GLY A 12 16.99 35.84 18.36
CA GLY A 12 15.79 35.43 17.64
C GLY A 12 16.04 34.81 16.27
N LEU A 13 17.29 34.69 15.81
CA LEU A 13 17.63 34.30 14.43
C LEU A 13 17.07 32.92 14.03
N LEU A 14 17.05 31.95 14.94
CA LEU A 14 16.67 30.57 14.63
C LEU A 14 15.22 30.44 14.16
N LEU A 15 14.28 31.14 14.79
CA LEU A 15 12.85 31.02 14.49
C LEU A 15 12.50 31.37 13.03
N PRO A 16 12.84 32.56 12.49
CA PRO A 16 12.59 32.89 11.09
C PRO A 16 13.42 32.04 10.13
N THR A 17 14.61 31.58 10.53
CA THR A 17 15.40 30.67 9.70
C THR A 17 14.71 29.32 9.55
N TYR A 18 14.15 28.76 10.63
CA TYR A 18 13.35 27.53 10.55
C TYR A 18 12.09 27.71 9.71
N LEU A 19 11.44 28.87 9.79
CA LEU A 19 10.30 29.18 8.93
C LEU A 19 10.70 29.13 7.44
N VAL A 20 11.78 29.81 7.06
CA VAL A 20 12.28 29.81 5.68
C VAL A 20 12.69 28.41 5.24
N PHE A 21 13.42 27.67 6.09
CA PHE A 21 13.81 26.29 5.82
C PHE A 21 12.58 25.41 5.54
N ASN A 22 11.55 25.51 6.38
CA ASN A 22 10.33 24.73 6.25
C ASN A 22 9.52 25.10 5.01
N VAL A 23 9.45 26.38 4.62
CA VAL A 23 8.81 26.80 3.36
C VAL A 23 9.56 26.26 2.14
N VAL A 24 10.88 26.34 2.14
CA VAL A 24 11.70 25.80 1.04
C VAL A 24 11.57 24.28 0.97
N TYR A 25 11.59 23.62 2.12
CA TYR A 25 11.39 22.17 2.22
C TYR A 25 10.00 21.75 1.75
N ALA A 26 8.95 22.48 2.13
CA ALA A 26 7.56 22.26 1.68
C ALA A 26 7.49 22.19 0.16
N ILE A 27 7.98 23.24 -0.50
CA ILE A 27 7.90 23.38 -1.95
C ILE A 27 8.71 22.26 -2.62
N THR A 28 9.88 21.94 -2.06
CA THR A 28 10.72 20.86 -2.56
C THR A 28 10.02 19.50 -2.44
N TYR A 29 9.42 19.21 -1.29
CA TYR A 29 8.68 17.97 -1.04
C TYR A 29 7.43 17.86 -1.92
N ASP A 30 6.61 18.92 -1.97
CA ASP A 30 5.39 18.96 -2.78
C ASP A 30 5.67 18.84 -4.29
N SER A 31 6.87 19.22 -4.71
CA SER A 31 7.36 19.06 -6.08
C SER A 31 8.12 17.75 -6.32
N GLY A 32 8.16 16.81 -5.37
CA GLY A 32 8.86 15.53 -5.54
C GLY A 32 10.36 15.70 -5.77
N GLY A 33 10.94 16.79 -5.24
CA GLY A 33 12.34 17.15 -5.41
C GLY A 33 12.65 18.06 -6.59
N PHE A 34 11.75 18.26 -7.56
CA PHE A 34 12.03 19.07 -8.75
C PHE A 34 12.36 20.53 -8.44
N ALA A 35 11.66 21.14 -7.48
CA ALA A 35 11.91 22.52 -7.08
C ALA A 35 13.30 22.70 -6.44
N PHE A 36 13.96 21.63 -5.99
CA PHE A 36 15.31 21.70 -5.43
C PHE A 36 16.32 22.26 -6.43
N ILE A 37 16.13 22.01 -7.73
CA ILE A 37 17.01 22.52 -8.81
C ILE A 37 17.16 24.05 -8.72
N ILE A 38 16.10 24.75 -8.30
CA ILE A 38 16.09 26.21 -8.17
C ILE A 38 16.33 26.62 -6.70
N LEU A 39 15.78 25.88 -5.74
CA LEU A 39 15.75 26.27 -4.33
C LEU A 39 16.96 25.82 -3.50
N TRP A 40 17.87 25.00 -4.05
CA TRP A 40 19.05 24.52 -3.32
C TRP A 40 19.86 25.63 -2.63
N PRO A 41 20.05 26.86 -3.18
CA PRO A 41 20.82 27.89 -2.49
C PRO A 41 20.10 28.36 -1.21
N ALA A 42 18.77 28.51 -1.26
CA ALA A 42 17.97 28.88 -0.10
C ALA A 42 17.95 27.77 0.96
N PHE A 43 17.91 26.51 0.52
CA PHE A 43 17.98 25.34 1.39
C PHE A 43 19.30 25.29 2.17
N PHE A 44 20.46 25.34 1.50
CA PHE A 44 21.75 25.30 2.19
C PHE A 44 22.04 26.56 3.00
N PHE A 45 21.59 27.73 2.53
CA PHE A 45 21.75 28.97 3.27
C PHE A 45 20.97 28.95 4.60
N SER A 46 19.74 28.44 4.59
CA SER A 46 18.94 28.30 5.81
C SER A 46 19.54 27.27 6.77
N LEU A 47 20.09 26.15 6.28
CA LEU A 47 20.86 25.21 7.11
C LEU A 47 22.08 25.87 7.77
N ALA A 48 22.87 26.65 7.02
CA ALA A 48 24.01 27.37 7.56
C ALA A 48 23.60 28.38 8.65
N LEU A 49 22.49 29.09 8.44
CA LEU A 49 21.93 30.01 9.42
C LEU A 49 21.40 29.30 10.68
N ILE A 50 20.89 28.06 10.57
CA ILE A 50 20.50 27.24 11.73
C ILE A 50 21.74 26.93 12.59
N PHE A 51 22.83 26.46 11.99
CA PHE A 51 24.08 26.22 12.73
C PHE A 51 24.60 27.51 13.38
N LEU A 52 24.60 28.61 12.64
CA LEU A 52 25.08 29.90 13.15
C LEU A 52 24.20 30.46 14.27
N GLY A 53 22.87 30.30 14.17
CA GLY A 53 21.91 30.73 15.18
C GLY A 53 22.13 30.04 16.52
N ASN A 54 22.38 28.73 16.52
CA ASN A 54 22.72 27.99 17.74
C ASN A 54 24.00 28.53 18.39
N ILE A 55 25.07 28.75 17.60
CA ILE A 55 26.33 29.33 18.09
C ILE A 55 26.08 30.69 18.74
N PHE A 56 25.26 31.55 18.11
CA PHE A 56 24.93 32.86 18.66
C PHE A 56 24.17 32.79 19.97
N ILE A 57 23.17 31.92 20.09
CA ILE A 57 22.40 31.74 21.33
C ILE A 57 23.35 31.35 22.48
N PHE A 58 24.13 30.28 22.33
CA PHE A 58 25.04 29.83 23.39
C PHE A 58 26.08 30.88 23.75
N ARG A 59 26.73 31.49 22.74
CA ARG A 59 27.77 32.49 22.95
C ARG A 59 27.22 33.74 23.63
N ASP A 60 26.12 34.29 23.13
CA ASP A 60 25.61 35.58 23.57
C ASP A 60 24.98 35.49 24.96
N ILE A 61 24.30 34.37 25.29
CA ILE A 61 23.81 34.13 26.67
C ILE A 61 24.98 33.89 27.63
N SER A 62 25.99 33.11 27.24
CA SER A 62 27.16 32.85 28.10
C SER A 62 27.95 34.13 28.39
N LYS A 63 28.14 34.99 27.38
CA LYS A 63 28.79 36.30 27.53
C LYS A 63 27.96 37.25 28.40
N LEU A 64 26.64 37.25 28.25
CA LEU A 64 25.75 38.05 29.11
C LEU A 64 25.90 37.61 30.57
N LYS A 65 25.86 36.30 30.81
CA LYS A 65 26.03 35.69 32.13
C LYS A 65 27.38 36.05 32.76
N SER A 66 28.49 35.93 32.02
CA SER A 66 29.81 36.24 32.56
C SER A 66 30.05 37.74 32.77
N SER A 67 29.43 38.60 31.96
CA SER A 67 29.62 40.06 32.07
C SER A 67 28.83 40.70 33.21
N LEU A 68 27.84 39.99 33.76
CA LEU A 68 26.95 40.46 34.82
C LEU A 68 26.90 39.40 35.94
N GLU A 69 28.08 38.98 36.40
CA GLU A 69 28.25 37.94 37.42
C GLU A 69 27.53 38.27 38.74
N ASP A 70 27.61 39.53 39.16
CA ASP A 70 27.01 40.00 40.42
C ASP A 70 25.48 40.21 40.34
N ASN A 71 24.88 40.10 39.14
CA ASN A 71 23.45 40.31 38.97
C ASN A 71 22.69 38.98 39.07
N GLU A 72 22.15 38.69 40.26
CA GLU A 72 21.43 37.44 40.56
C GLU A 72 20.29 37.14 39.55
N PHE A 73 19.57 38.18 39.13
CA PHE A 73 18.48 38.04 38.17
C PHE A 73 18.99 37.59 36.80
N ILE A 74 20.09 38.18 36.30
CA ILE A 74 20.71 37.78 35.04
C ILE A 74 21.31 36.38 35.14
N GLN A 75 21.96 36.04 36.26
CA GLN A 75 22.49 34.69 36.48
C GLN A 75 21.42 33.60 36.35
N LYS A 76 20.26 33.78 37.03
CA LYS A 76 19.15 32.82 37.00
C LYS A 76 18.53 32.74 35.60
N THR A 77 18.20 33.88 35.01
CA THR A 77 17.53 33.92 33.70
C THR A 77 18.41 33.41 32.56
N SER A 78 19.70 33.76 32.54
CA SER A 78 20.66 33.22 31.56
C SER A 78 20.92 31.73 31.74
N THR A 79 20.89 31.21 32.98
CA THR A 79 21.01 29.77 33.22
C THR A 79 19.80 29.02 32.66
N ILE A 80 18.58 29.54 32.87
CA ILE A 80 17.36 28.98 32.26
C ILE A 80 17.46 29.01 30.73
N GLN A 81 17.90 30.13 30.13
CA GLN A 81 18.07 30.21 28.68
C GLN A 81 19.09 29.21 28.13
N LEU A 82 20.21 28.96 28.83
CA LEU A 82 21.20 27.95 28.41
C LEU A 82 20.64 26.52 28.47
N VAL A 83 19.84 26.20 29.49
CA VAL A 83 19.16 24.89 29.59
C VAL A 83 18.17 24.73 28.43
N LEU A 84 17.33 25.75 28.17
CA LEU A 84 16.39 25.74 27.05
C LEU A 84 17.10 25.65 25.70
N ALA A 85 18.23 26.35 25.52
CA ALA A 85 19.03 26.28 24.30
C ALA A 85 19.61 24.88 24.08
N THR A 86 20.04 24.22 25.16
CA THR A 86 20.53 22.84 25.13
C THR A 86 19.42 21.87 24.72
N ILE A 87 18.24 21.96 25.33
CA ILE A 87 17.07 21.14 24.98
C ILE A 87 16.67 21.38 23.51
N GLY A 88 16.55 22.64 23.10
CA GLY A 88 16.23 23.02 21.73
C GLY A 88 17.24 22.46 20.72
N PHE A 89 18.53 22.51 21.03
CA PHE A 89 19.59 21.95 20.19
C PHE A 89 19.49 20.42 20.08
N PHE A 90 19.20 19.70 21.17
CA PHE A 90 18.97 18.25 21.11
C PHE A 90 17.74 17.89 20.27
N MET A 91 16.63 18.64 20.38
CA MET A 91 15.46 18.45 19.51
C MET A 91 15.82 18.62 18.03
N GLN A 92 16.70 19.56 17.71
CA GLN A 92 17.19 19.74 16.34
C GLN A 92 18.01 18.56 15.85
N ILE A 93 18.85 17.95 16.70
CA ILE A 93 19.65 16.77 16.34
C ILE A 93 18.75 15.56 16.08
N ILE A 94 17.79 15.30 16.97
CA ILE A 94 16.91 14.13 16.88
C ILE A 94 16.07 14.17 15.60
N GLY A 95 15.53 15.34 15.25
CA GLY A 95 14.72 15.51 14.05
C GLY A 95 15.47 16.15 12.88
N PHE A 96 16.80 16.05 12.80
CA PHE A 96 17.56 16.83 11.82
C PHE A 96 17.35 16.32 10.38
N PRO A 97 16.98 17.18 9.42
CA PRO A 97 16.61 18.58 9.60
C PRO A 97 15.13 18.74 10.00
N LEU A 98 14.86 19.55 11.05
CA LEU A 98 13.50 19.73 11.58
C LEU A 98 12.58 20.33 10.53
N ASN A 99 11.69 19.49 10.01
CA ASN A 99 10.71 19.85 9.01
C ASN A 99 9.30 19.51 9.50
N TYR A 100 8.30 20.26 9.03
CA TYR A 100 6.90 20.10 9.46
C TYR A 100 6.22 18.86 8.86
N ILE A 101 6.86 18.16 7.93
CA ILE A 101 6.29 16.98 7.25
C ILE A 101 6.60 15.70 8.03
N ASP A 102 7.86 15.57 8.46
CA ASP A 102 8.37 14.37 9.12
C ASP A 102 8.44 14.54 10.64
N ASN A 103 8.62 15.77 11.13
CA ASN A 103 8.97 16.06 12.52
C ASN A 103 8.09 17.15 13.16
N TYR A 104 6.82 17.29 12.72
CA TYR A 104 5.93 18.37 13.18
C TYR A 104 5.91 18.58 14.70
N PRO A 105 5.67 17.54 15.55
CA PRO A 105 5.61 17.74 17.00
C PRO A 105 6.94 18.26 17.58
N VAL A 106 8.06 17.76 17.06
CA VAL A 106 9.41 18.15 17.51
C VAL A 106 9.73 19.58 17.08
N LEU A 107 9.33 19.98 15.86
CA LEU A 107 9.46 21.36 15.36
C LEU A 107 8.64 22.35 16.21
N VAL A 108 7.43 21.97 16.62
CA VAL A 108 6.58 22.76 17.52
C VAL A 108 7.27 22.97 18.86
N CYS A 109 7.77 21.89 19.49
CA CYS A 109 8.48 21.97 20.76
C CYS A 109 9.72 22.87 20.65
N ALA A 110 10.54 22.70 19.61
CA ALA A 110 11.73 23.53 19.40
C ALA A 110 11.37 25.02 19.23
N SER A 111 10.31 25.31 18.48
CA SER A 111 9.81 26.69 18.27
C SER A 111 9.35 27.35 19.57
N ILE A 112 8.69 26.59 20.45
CA ILE A 112 8.31 27.07 21.79
C ILE A 112 9.56 27.38 22.62
N MET A 113 10.55 26.48 22.65
CA MET A 113 11.79 26.69 23.41
C MET A 113 12.52 27.98 22.99
N TYR A 114 12.70 28.20 21.69
CA TYR A 114 13.37 29.40 21.17
C TYR A 114 12.56 30.67 21.40
N SER A 115 11.23 30.58 21.37
CA SER A 115 10.35 31.71 21.71
C SER A 115 10.49 32.11 23.18
N ILE A 116 10.57 31.15 24.11
CA ILE A 116 10.80 31.43 25.53
C ILE A 116 12.19 32.06 25.75
N ILE A 117 13.22 31.55 25.09
CA ILE A 117 14.58 32.14 25.16
C ILE A 117 14.55 33.61 24.74
N LEU A 118 13.85 33.93 23.65
CA LEU A 118 13.72 35.28 23.13
C LEU A 118 12.91 36.19 24.08
N LEU A 119 11.83 35.70 24.67
CA LEU A 119 11.03 36.42 25.68
C LEU A 119 11.85 36.75 26.94
N ILE A 120 12.69 35.82 27.40
CA ILE A 120 13.60 36.09 28.52
C ILE A 120 14.61 37.18 28.14
N GLY A 121 15.16 37.15 26.92
CA GLY A 121 16.08 38.18 26.42
C GLY A 121 15.46 39.57 26.33
N ILE A 122 14.20 39.65 25.88
CA ILE A 122 13.36 40.86 25.92
C ILE A 122 13.27 41.38 27.36
N TYR A 123 12.90 40.51 28.30
CA TYR A 123 12.71 40.90 29.70
C TYR A 123 14.02 41.37 30.35
N GLN A 124 15.13 40.69 30.09
CA GLN A 124 16.47 41.12 30.52
C GLN A 124 16.84 42.50 29.94
N THR A 125 16.53 42.76 28.67
CA THR A 125 16.80 44.05 28.01
C THR A 125 16.05 45.21 28.67
N ILE A 126 14.78 44.98 29.02
CA ILE A 126 13.95 45.96 29.75
C ILE A 126 14.55 46.21 31.14
N LYS A 127 14.84 45.14 31.90
CA LYS A 127 15.35 45.23 33.28
C LYS A 127 16.69 45.95 33.36
N LEU A 128 17.56 45.77 32.37
CA LEU A 128 18.87 46.42 32.30
C LEU A 128 18.82 47.85 31.75
N GLY A 129 17.64 48.37 31.39
CA GLY A 129 17.48 49.71 30.83
C GLY A 129 18.11 49.88 29.45
N GLN A 130 18.43 48.79 28.74
CA GLN A 130 19.10 48.80 27.43
C GLN A 130 18.13 49.11 26.27
N GLY A 131 16.85 49.39 26.56
CA GLY A 131 15.77 49.56 25.59
C GLY A 131 15.62 50.94 24.95
N LYS A 132 16.43 51.94 25.31
CA LYS A 132 16.27 53.33 24.85
C LYS A 132 16.87 53.62 23.46
N ASP A 133 17.73 52.73 22.97
CA ASP A 133 18.37 52.90 21.66
C ASP A 133 17.46 52.41 20.53
N ILE A 134 17.50 53.08 19.37
CA ILE A 134 16.74 52.70 18.16
C ILE A 134 16.93 51.21 17.82
N LEU A 135 18.15 50.69 18.00
CA LEU A 135 18.47 49.28 17.74
C LEU A 135 17.74 48.30 18.68
N ALA A 136 17.47 48.73 19.92
CA ALA A 136 16.72 47.92 20.88
C ALA A 136 15.23 47.91 20.53
N ILE A 137 14.66 49.07 20.16
CA ILE A 137 13.28 49.20 19.68
C ILE A 137 13.05 48.31 18.45
N LEU A 138 13.95 48.37 17.46
CA LEU A 138 13.91 47.47 16.29
C LEU A 138 14.02 45.99 16.69
N GLY A 139 14.85 45.66 17.68
CA GLY A 139 14.95 44.32 18.24
C GLY A 139 13.66 43.82 18.89
N PHE A 140 12.92 44.68 19.60
CA PHE A 140 11.61 44.34 20.18
C PHE A 140 10.56 44.08 19.10
N VAL A 141 10.48 44.96 18.08
CA VAL A 141 9.55 44.78 16.94
C VAL A 141 9.85 43.47 16.21
N PHE A 142 11.13 43.18 15.93
CA PHE A 142 11.56 41.94 15.32
C PHE A 142 11.13 40.71 16.15
N ALA A 143 11.40 40.72 17.45
CA ALA A 143 11.08 39.60 18.32
C ALA A 143 9.56 39.35 18.42
N PHE A 144 8.75 40.41 18.49
CA PHE A 144 7.30 40.30 18.47
C PHE A 144 6.79 39.71 17.15
N MET A 145 7.29 40.20 16.02
CA MET A 145 6.92 39.67 14.69
C MET A 145 7.32 38.20 14.55
N VAL A 146 8.52 37.84 14.98
CA VAL A 146 9.01 36.46 14.94
C VAL A 146 8.11 35.52 15.73
N ILE A 147 7.72 35.89 16.96
CA ILE A 147 6.80 35.07 17.76
C ILE A 147 5.44 34.93 17.05
N LEU A 148 4.88 36.04 16.55
CA LEU A 148 3.59 36.04 15.88
C LEU A 148 3.59 35.18 14.61
N TYR A 149 4.58 35.34 13.73
CA TYR A 149 4.71 34.56 12.51
C TYR A 149 5.01 33.08 12.78
N THR A 150 5.77 32.79 13.83
CA THR A 150 6.02 31.40 14.26
C THR A 150 4.71 30.77 14.72
N CYS A 151 3.95 31.43 15.61
CA CYS A 151 2.64 30.95 16.06
C CYS A 151 1.65 30.78 14.90
N LEU A 152 1.59 31.73 13.96
CA LEU A 152 0.73 31.65 12.78
C LEU A 152 1.14 30.48 11.87
N GLY A 153 2.44 30.33 11.61
CA GLY A 153 2.99 29.22 10.83
C GLY A 153 2.72 27.86 11.46
N LEU A 154 2.74 27.76 12.80
CA LEU A 154 2.34 26.55 13.51
C LEU A 154 0.86 26.22 13.26
N ILE A 155 -0.03 27.21 13.36
CA ILE A 155 -1.49 27.05 13.17
C ILE A 155 -1.82 26.63 11.73
N THR A 156 -1.21 27.27 10.73
CA THR A 156 -1.42 26.90 9.33
C THR A 156 -0.84 25.52 9.01
N ALA A 157 0.33 25.17 9.56
CA ALA A 157 0.91 23.85 9.40
C ALA A 157 0.10 22.73 10.10
N THR A 158 -0.54 22.99 11.26
CA THR A 158 -1.52 22.05 11.82
C THR A 158 -2.68 21.82 10.86
N SER A 159 -3.19 22.87 10.21
CA SER A 159 -4.34 22.73 9.30
C SER A 159 -4.03 21.95 8.01
N SER A 160 -2.79 22.02 7.52
CA SER A 160 -2.33 21.20 6.39
C SER A 160 -1.97 19.77 6.83
N SER A 161 -1.38 19.58 8.01
CA SER A 161 -1.13 18.25 8.59
C SER A 161 -2.43 17.52 8.97
N ILE A 162 -3.47 18.24 9.39
CA ILE A 162 -4.80 17.67 9.69
C ILE A 162 -5.56 17.33 8.40
N LYS A 163 -5.30 18.03 7.28
CA LYS A 163 -5.82 17.66 5.96
C LYS A 163 -5.07 16.50 5.32
N ASN A 164 -3.81 16.29 5.70
CA ASN A 164 -3.03 15.11 5.36
C ASN A 164 -3.14 14.10 6.51
N THR A 165 -4.36 13.63 6.83
CA THR A 165 -4.53 12.50 7.75
C THR A 165 -3.65 11.36 7.24
N THR A 166 -2.66 10.97 8.04
CA THR A 166 -1.91 9.76 7.74
C THR A 166 -2.93 8.62 7.73
N PRO A 167 -3.06 7.89 6.60
CA PRO A 167 -4.04 6.82 6.49
C PRO A 167 -3.85 5.84 7.64
N ASN A 168 -4.95 5.41 8.25
CA ASN A 168 -4.89 4.40 9.30
C ASN A 168 -5.06 3.03 8.66
N PHE A 169 -3.99 2.56 8.01
CA PHE A 169 -4.01 1.26 7.32
C PHE A 169 -4.41 0.10 8.23
N ALA A 170 -4.12 0.18 9.54
CA ALA A 170 -4.56 -0.85 10.46
C ALA A 170 -6.10 -0.90 10.58
N GLU A 171 -6.77 0.24 10.66
CA GLU A 171 -8.24 0.33 10.68
C GLU A 171 -8.84 -0.05 9.33
N GLU A 172 -8.25 0.40 8.22
CA GLU A 172 -8.72 0.06 6.87
C GLU A 172 -8.68 -1.45 6.63
N PHE A 173 -7.54 -2.10 6.95
CA PHE A 173 -7.41 -3.55 6.85
C PHE A 173 -8.40 -4.26 7.77
N GLN A 174 -8.53 -3.83 9.02
CA GLN A 174 -9.51 -4.40 9.95
C GLN A 174 -10.95 -4.25 9.46
N SER A 175 -11.30 -3.12 8.85
CA SER A 175 -12.63 -2.86 8.30
C SER A 175 -13.00 -3.81 7.17
N LEU A 176 -12.01 -4.28 6.41
CA LEU A 176 -12.18 -5.27 5.35
C LEU A 176 -12.38 -6.70 5.90
N GLY A 177 -12.08 -6.93 7.18
CA GLY A 177 -12.14 -8.21 7.87
C GLY A 177 -10.78 -8.90 8.05
N LEU A 178 -9.66 -8.20 7.80
CA LEU A 178 -8.31 -8.72 8.01
C LEU A 178 -7.93 -8.65 9.50
N LYS A 179 -7.32 -9.72 10.02
CA LYS A 179 -6.98 -9.85 11.45
C LYS A 179 -5.49 -9.71 11.73
N GLY A 180 -4.69 -9.52 10.70
CA GLY A 180 -3.24 -9.40 10.80
C GLY A 180 -2.75 -8.03 11.27
N LYS A 181 -1.44 -7.93 11.38
CA LYS A 181 -0.70 -6.70 11.66
C LYS A 181 -0.29 -6.03 10.34
N VAL A 182 -0.52 -4.73 10.23
CA VAL A 182 0.04 -3.87 9.17
C VAL A 182 1.20 -3.05 9.73
N GLU A 183 2.30 -3.01 9.00
CA GLU A 183 3.46 -2.19 9.29
C GLU A 183 3.80 -1.31 8.08
N LEU A 184 3.91 0.00 8.29
CA LEU A 184 4.44 0.92 7.29
C LEU A 184 5.96 0.76 7.20
N VAL A 185 6.45 0.34 6.04
CA VAL A 185 7.88 0.14 5.77
C VAL A 185 8.52 1.42 5.27
N ASP A 186 7.87 2.09 4.31
CA ASP A 186 8.38 3.29 3.66
C ASP A 186 7.22 4.10 3.05
N LYS A 187 7.46 5.38 2.77
CA LYS A 187 6.53 6.22 1.99
C LYS A 187 7.29 7.21 1.13
N HIS A 188 6.81 7.44 -0.08
CA HIS A 188 7.38 8.46 -0.98
C HIS A 188 6.30 9.12 -1.83
N ARG A 189 6.59 10.34 -2.32
CA ARG A 189 5.70 11.09 -3.20
C ARG A 189 5.90 10.64 -4.64
N GLU A 190 4.80 10.39 -5.35
CA GLU A 190 4.80 10.00 -6.76
C GLU A 190 4.03 11.06 -7.56
N ILE A 191 4.74 11.86 -8.35
CA ILE A 191 4.15 12.98 -9.09
C ILE A 191 3.83 12.61 -10.53
N GLU A 192 4.72 11.87 -11.18
CA GLU A 192 4.63 11.64 -12.62
C GLU A 192 3.50 10.65 -12.94
N MET A 193 3.35 9.59 -12.15
CA MET A 193 2.38 8.54 -12.47
C MET A 193 0.94 8.89 -12.05
N PHE A 194 0.75 9.47 -10.86
CA PHE A 194 -0.60 9.72 -10.34
C PHE A 194 -0.75 10.91 -9.39
N ASN A 195 0.30 11.71 -9.16
CA ASN A 195 0.24 12.86 -8.25
C ASN A 195 -0.34 12.53 -6.85
N GLY A 196 0.34 11.62 -6.15
CA GLY A 196 -0.04 11.18 -4.83
C GLY A 196 1.14 10.69 -4.00
N THR A 197 0.86 9.83 -3.02
CA THR A 197 1.86 9.20 -2.15
C THR A 197 1.72 7.70 -2.24
N VAL A 198 2.85 7.00 -2.37
CA VAL A 198 2.93 5.54 -2.25
C VAL A 198 3.34 5.21 -0.82
N TYR A 199 2.61 4.31 -0.18
CA TYR A 199 2.90 3.77 1.14
C TYR A 199 3.21 2.28 1.01
N ASN A 200 4.44 1.88 1.31
CA ASN A 200 4.86 0.49 1.23
C ASN A 200 4.53 -0.19 2.57
N LEU A 201 3.74 -1.25 2.52
CA LEU A 201 3.16 -1.92 3.67
C LEU A 201 3.61 -3.37 3.75
N THR A 202 3.84 -3.85 4.98
CA THR A 202 3.94 -5.28 5.28
C THR A 202 2.71 -5.70 6.08
N TYR A 203 1.94 -6.64 5.54
CA TYR A 203 0.84 -7.30 6.22
C TYR A 203 1.25 -8.69 6.69
N THR A 204 0.93 -9.06 7.93
CA THR A 204 1.20 -10.40 8.48
C THR A 204 0.00 -10.92 9.27
N GLU A 205 -0.51 -12.10 8.95
CA GLU A 205 -1.63 -12.76 9.62
C GLU A 205 -1.33 -14.25 9.89
N ASN A 206 -1.77 -14.74 11.05
CA ASN A 206 -1.78 -16.17 11.35
C ASN A 206 -3.17 -16.71 11.00
N LEU A 207 -3.23 -17.62 10.02
CA LEU A 207 -4.46 -18.22 9.54
C LEU A 207 -4.87 -19.42 10.42
N SER A 208 -6.12 -19.87 10.29
CA SER A 208 -6.69 -20.90 11.17
C SER A 208 -6.01 -22.26 11.05
N ASP A 209 -5.38 -22.55 9.91
CA ASP A 209 -4.62 -23.78 9.66
C ASP A 209 -3.16 -23.72 10.16
N GLY A 210 -2.76 -22.60 10.77
CA GLY A 210 -1.41 -22.34 11.25
C GLY A 210 -0.47 -21.75 10.20
N THR A 211 -0.93 -21.53 8.96
CA THR A 211 -0.15 -20.84 7.92
C THR A 211 0.05 -19.37 8.30
N ILE A 212 1.28 -18.87 8.12
CA ILE A 212 1.60 -17.45 8.31
C ILE A 212 1.54 -16.77 6.95
N LEU A 213 0.52 -15.95 6.73
CA LEU A 213 0.38 -15.11 5.56
C LEU A 213 1.23 -13.86 5.74
N LYS A 214 2.22 -13.64 4.87
CA LYS A 214 3.03 -12.42 4.84
C LYS A 214 2.97 -11.79 3.46
N LYS A 215 2.52 -10.53 3.41
CA LYS A 215 2.34 -9.78 2.15
C LYS A 215 3.05 -8.44 2.19
N TYR A 216 3.74 -8.15 1.10
CA TYR A 216 4.27 -6.83 0.80
C TYR A 216 3.35 -6.23 -0.24
N THR A 217 2.80 -5.06 0.06
CA THR A 217 1.82 -4.40 -0.78
C THR A 217 1.96 -2.90 -0.64
N ASP A 218 1.44 -2.15 -1.60
CA ASP A 218 1.61 -0.71 -1.63
C ASP A 218 0.23 -0.05 -1.74
N ALA A 219 -0.07 0.86 -0.81
CA ALA A 219 -1.22 1.73 -0.93
C ALA A 219 -0.82 2.99 -1.70
N LYS A 220 -1.47 3.23 -2.84
CA LYS A 220 -1.21 4.42 -3.66
C LYS A 220 -2.38 5.37 -3.51
N ILE A 221 -2.14 6.52 -2.90
CA ILE A 221 -3.21 7.44 -2.50
C ILE A 221 -2.98 8.78 -3.17
N HIS A 222 -3.97 9.24 -3.92
CA HIS A 222 -3.97 10.56 -4.56
C HIS A 222 -3.88 11.69 -3.53
N LYS A 223 -3.57 12.90 -4.01
CA LYS A 223 -3.52 14.11 -3.16
C LYS A 223 -4.84 14.41 -2.45
N ASP A 224 -5.97 14.01 -3.03
CA ASP A 224 -7.32 14.19 -2.47
C ASP A 224 -7.72 13.09 -1.44
N GLY A 225 -6.87 12.08 -1.26
CA GLY A 225 -7.12 10.96 -0.35
C GLY A 225 -7.74 9.73 -1.01
N GLU A 226 -8.00 9.75 -2.32
CA GLU A 226 -8.53 8.57 -3.02
C GLU A 226 -7.48 7.48 -3.22
N HIS A 227 -7.82 6.26 -2.86
CA HIS A 227 -6.99 5.07 -3.06
C HIS A 227 -7.07 4.62 -4.51
N LEU A 228 -5.91 4.32 -5.10
CA LEU A 228 -5.79 3.85 -6.47
C LEU A 228 -6.02 2.36 -6.60
N SER A 229 -6.46 1.98 -7.79
CA SER A 229 -6.68 0.60 -8.22
C SER A 229 -6.11 0.44 -9.62
N ASN A 230 -5.09 -0.41 -9.77
CA ASN A 230 -4.57 -0.85 -11.07
C ASN A 230 -5.21 -2.17 -11.54
N PHE A 231 -6.32 -2.59 -10.93
CA PHE A 231 -7.04 -3.77 -11.37
C PHE A 231 -7.67 -3.55 -12.75
N PHE A 232 -7.25 -4.34 -13.73
CA PHE A 232 -7.81 -4.33 -15.08
C PHE A 232 -8.06 -5.77 -15.56
N LEU A 233 -9.24 -6.01 -16.11
CA LEU A 233 -9.55 -7.27 -16.77
C LEU A 233 -9.09 -7.23 -18.23
N PRO A 234 -8.33 -8.22 -18.71
CA PRO A 234 -7.85 -8.24 -20.10
C PRO A 234 -8.94 -8.13 -21.16
N SER A 235 -10.16 -8.57 -20.84
CA SER A 235 -11.33 -8.49 -21.72
C SER A 235 -11.91 -7.09 -21.86
N GLY A 236 -11.57 -6.16 -20.96
CA GLY A 236 -12.21 -4.85 -20.83
C GLY A 236 -13.63 -4.90 -20.27
N THR A 237 -14.13 -6.08 -19.91
CA THR A 237 -15.43 -6.24 -19.24
C THR A 237 -15.39 -5.56 -17.86
N ASP A 238 -16.42 -4.79 -17.54
CA ASP A 238 -16.59 -4.27 -16.19
C ASP A 238 -17.13 -5.38 -15.27
N LEU A 239 -16.26 -5.89 -14.39
CA LEU A 239 -16.62 -6.96 -13.44
C LEU A 239 -17.80 -6.55 -12.55
N GLU A 240 -17.93 -5.28 -12.19
CA GLU A 240 -19.00 -4.82 -11.29
C GLU A 240 -20.39 -5.03 -11.87
N THR A 241 -20.53 -5.17 -13.20
CA THR A 241 -21.82 -5.46 -13.84
C THR A 241 -22.29 -6.91 -13.63
N LEU A 242 -21.36 -7.82 -13.28
CA LEU A 242 -21.60 -9.24 -13.11
C LEU A 242 -21.79 -9.65 -11.64
N LEU A 243 -21.49 -8.76 -10.70
CA LEU A 243 -21.54 -9.01 -9.26
C LEU A 243 -22.89 -8.60 -8.66
N ASN A 244 -23.28 -9.22 -7.55
CA ASN A 244 -24.40 -8.73 -6.72
C ASN A 244 -23.96 -7.60 -5.77
N ASP A 245 -24.90 -6.94 -5.08
CA ASP A 245 -24.59 -5.77 -4.25
C ASP A 245 -23.53 -6.03 -3.16
N LYS A 246 -23.55 -7.21 -2.53
CA LYS A 246 -22.56 -7.57 -1.49
C LYS A 246 -21.18 -7.82 -2.10
N GLU A 247 -21.14 -8.51 -3.23
CA GLU A 247 -19.91 -8.76 -3.98
C GLU A 247 -19.32 -7.47 -4.54
N LYS A 248 -20.15 -6.54 -5.05
CA LYS A 248 -19.71 -5.22 -5.50
C LYS A 248 -19.10 -4.40 -4.39
N ALA A 249 -19.76 -4.35 -3.22
CA ALA A 249 -19.24 -3.64 -2.07
C ALA A 249 -17.87 -4.18 -1.64
N LEU A 250 -17.70 -5.51 -1.65
CA LEU A 250 -16.42 -6.13 -1.37
C LEU A 250 -15.38 -5.82 -2.45
N PHE A 251 -15.75 -5.99 -3.72
CA PHE A 251 -14.85 -5.80 -4.85
C PHE A 251 -14.35 -4.36 -4.96
N HIS A 252 -15.19 -3.37 -4.65
CA HIS A 252 -14.81 -1.96 -4.66
C HIS A 252 -13.60 -1.66 -3.76
N THR A 253 -13.51 -2.33 -2.60
CA THR A 253 -12.34 -2.23 -1.72
C THR A 253 -11.21 -3.13 -2.20
N VAL A 254 -11.49 -4.40 -2.54
CA VAL A 254 -10.45 -5.38 -2.88
C VAL A 254 -9.67 -5.04 -4.14
N LYS A 255 -10.25 -4.29 -5.08
CA LYS A 255 -9.55 -3.85 -6.29
C LYS A 255 -8.48 -2.78 -6.04
N GLN A 256 -8.47 -2.13 -4.88
CA GLN A 256 -7.43 -1.17 -4.49
C GLN A 256 -6.06 -1.88 -4.40
N ASP A 257 -5.00 -1.18 -4.74
CA ASP A 257 -3.66 -1.77 -4.88
C ASP A 257 -3.22 -2.54 -3.62
N GLU A 258 -3.48 -1.96 -2.44
CA GLU A 258 -3.12 -2.54 -1.13
C GLU A 258 -3.91 -3.79 -0.75
N PHE A 259 -5.06 -4.05 -1.40
CA PHE A 259 -5.92 -5.20 -1.12
C PHE A 259 -5.97 -6.22 -2.26
N SER A 260 -5.45 -5.86 -3.44
CA SER A 260 -5.47 -6.70 -4.64
C SER A 260 -4.87 -8.10 -4.43
N PHE A 261 -3.93 -8.23 -3.48
CA PHE A 261 -3.34 -9.52 -3.12
C PHE A 261 -4.38 -10.56 -2.67
N LEU A 262 -5.51 -10.12 -2.09
CA LEU A 262 -6.58 -11.00 -1.59
C LEU A 262 -7.16 -11.91 -2.67
N LEU A 263 -7.18 -11.46 -3.93
CA LEU A 263 -7.68 -12.23 -5.07
C LEU A 263 -6.88 -13.53 -5.30
N ASP A 264 -5.67 -13.60 -4.76
CA ASP A 264 -4.75 -14.71 -4.96
C ASP A 264 -4.37 -15.44 -3.66
N VAL A 265 -4.89 -15.02 -2.49
CA VAL A 265 -4.50 -15.60 -1.19
C VAL A 265 -4.84 -17.09 -1.08
N TYR A 266 -5.92 -17.56 -1.70
CA TYR A 266 -6.24 -18.99 -1.71
C TYR A 266 -5.14 -19.86 -2.34
N LYS A 267 -4.28 -19.28 -3.19
CA LYS A 267 -3.15 -19.97 -3.81
C LYS A 267 -2.02 -20.29 -2.83
N GLU A 268 -2.02 -19.67 -1.66
CA GLU A 268 -1.05 -19.92 -0.60
C GLU A 268 -1.47 -21.06 0.33
N ARG A 269 -2.62 -21.69 0.06
CA ARG A 269 -3.02 -22.90 0.79
C ARG A 269 -1.98 -24.02 0.55
N PRO A 270 -1.41 -24.61 1.61
CA PRO A 270 -0.39 -25.65 1.47
C PRO A 270 -0.91 -26.91 0.76
N ASN A 271 -2.22 -27.16 0.81
CA ASN A 271 -2.86 -28.32 0.19
C ASN A 271 -3.43 -28.06 -1.21
N LEU A 272 -3.27 -26.86 -1.80
CA LEU A 272 -3.85 -26.55 -3.12
C LEU A 272 -3.34 -27.49 -4.20
N GLN A 273 -2.02 -27.71 -4.29
CA GLN A 273 -1.44 -28.60 -5.30
C GLN A 273 -1.94 -30.04 -5.15
N GLN A 274 -2.02 -30.53 -3.90
CA GLN A 274 -2.56 -31.86 -3.63
C GLN A 274 -4.05 -31.97 -4.03
N GLU A 275 -4.85 -30.94 -3.76
CA GLU A 275 -6.26 -30.87 -4.16
C GLU A 275 -6.39 -30.93 -5.69
N GLU A 276 -5.62 -30.12 -6.40
CA GLU A 276 -5.60 -30.08 -7.86
C GLU A 276 -5.15 -31.41 -8.48
N ASP A 277 -4.06 -31.99 -7.98
CA ASP A 277 -3.52 -33.24 -8.50
C ASP A 277 -4.48 -34.41 -8.22
N SER A 278 -5.17 -34.40 -7.07
CA SER A 278 -6.22 -35.38 -6.78
C SER A 278 -7.36 -35.31 -7.80
N ILE A 279 -7.77 -34.11 -8.21
CA ILE A 279 -8.81 -33.92 -9.24
C ILE A 279 -8.31 -34.42 -10.61
N LYS A 280 -7.11 -34.03 -11.02
CA LYS A 280 -6.49 -34.46 -12.28
C LYS A 280 -6.36 -35.98 -12.36
N ASN A 281 -5.76 -36.61 -11.35
CA ASN A 281 -5.55 -38.06 -11.30
C ASN A 281 -6.87 -38.83 -11.32
N THR A 282 -7.85 -38.41 -10.52
CA THR A 282 -9.18 -39.04 -10.50
C THR A 282 -9.88 -38.93 -11.86
N THR A 283 -9.68 -37.83 -12.58
CA THR A 283 -10.24 -37.60 -13.92
C THR A 283 -9.54 -38.47 -14.96
N ALA A 284 -8.20 -38.52 -14.92
CA ALA A 284 -7.38 -39.37 -15.78
C ALA A 284 -7.73 -40.85 -15.63
N ASP A 285 -7.82 -41.35 -14.40
CA ASP A 285 -8.16 -42.74 -14.12
C ASP A 285 -9.53 -43.13 -14.68
N LYS A 286 -10.51 -42.22 -14.63
CA LYS A 286 -11.85 -42.46 -15.18
C LYS A 286 -11.83 -42.54 -16.71
N ILE A 287 -11.14 -41.60 -17.36
CA ILE A 287 -11.04 -41.58 -18.83
C ILE A 287 -10.26 -42.80 -19.31
N ASN A 288 -9.09 -43.10 -18.74
CA ASN A 288 -8.24 -44.21 -19.19
C ASN A 288 -8.92 -45.58 -19.01
N LYS A 289 -9.72 -45.75 -17.93
CA LYS A 289 -10.51 -46.98 -17.72
C LYS A 289 -11.62 -47.20 -18.75
N LEU A 290 -12.10 -46.15 -19.44
CA LEU A 290 -13.11 -46.31 -20.49
C LEU A 290 -12.55 -47.00 -21.76
N PHE A 291 -11.22 -47.01 -21.93
CA PHE A 291 -10.54 -47.45 -23.15
C PHE A 291 -9.52 -48.57 -22.92
N ASP A 292 -9.34 -49.03 -21.68
CA ASP A 292 -8.32 -50.01 -21.29
C ASP A 292 -6.90 -49.65 -21.81
N THR A 293 -6.66 -48.36 -22.07
CA THR A 293 -5.40 -47.81 -22.60
C THR A 293 -5.28 -46.35 -22.14
N PRO A 294 -4.08 -45.87 -21.78
CA PRO A 294 -3.86 -44.47 -21.45
C PRO A 294 -4.06 -43.59 -22.69
N ILE A 295 -5.17 -42.85 -22.73
CA ILE A 295 -5.45 -41.87 -23.79
C ILE A 295 -5.34 -40.43 -23.30
N ALA A 296 -5.60 -40.18 -22.02
CA ALA A 296 -5.47 -38.85 -21.44
C ALA A 296 -4.02 -38.60 -21.01
N SER A 297 -3.42 -37.56 -21.59
CA SER A 297 -1.97 -37.32 -21.55
C SER A 297 -1.57 -36.07 -20.75
N SER A 298 -2.43 -35.06 -20.71
CA SER A 298 -2.13 -33.75 -20.14
C SER A 298 -3.39 -33.14 -19.49
N PHE A 299 -3.20 -32.47 -18.35
CA PHE A 299 -4.27 -31.87 -17.55
C PHE A 299 -3.83 -30.50 -17.03
N LYS A 300 -4.61 -29.44 -17.33
CA LYS A 300 -4.32 -28.08 -16.88
C LYS A 300 -5.59 -27.35 -16.45
N PHE A 301 -5.50 -26.56 -15.39
CA PHE A 301 -6.60 -25.68 -15.01
C PHE A 301 -6.52 -24.38 -15.82
N GLY A 302 -7.60 -24.05 -16.52
CA GLY A 302 -7.79 -22.83 -17.29
C GLY A 302 -8.69 -21.83 -16.55
N LYS A 303 -8.53 -20.55 -16.86
CA LYS A 303 -9.37 -19.44 -16.36
C LYS A 303 -10.09 -18.81 -17.54
N TYR A 304 -11.13 -19.48 -18.04
CA TYR A 304 -11.84 -19.01 -19.22
C TYR A 304 -13.35 -19.22 -19.10
N PRO A 305 -14.16 -18.15 -19.16
CA PRO A 305 -13.77 -16.72 -19.18
C PRO A 305 -13.13 -16.25 -17.87
N ILE A 306 -12.26 -15.23 -17.93
CA ILE A 306 -11.53 -14.71 -16.76
C ILE A 306 -12.47 -13.99 -15.77
N GLU A 307 -13.59 -13.46 -16.26
CA GLU A 307 -14.63 -12.81 -15.47
C GLU A 307 -15.24 -13.80 -14.49
N ASN A 308 -15.63 -14.99 -14.97
CA ASN A 308 -16.23 -16.03 -14.14
C ASN A 308 -15.30 -16.45 -13.01
N TYR A 309 -13.99 -16.45 -13.25
CA TYR A 309 -13.00 -16.73 -12.22
C TYR A 309 -13.08 -15.72 -11.06
N TYR A 310 -13.09 -14.42 -11.38
CA TYR A 310 -13.18 -13.38 -10.33
C TYR A 310 -14.57 -13.31 -9.69
N VAL A 311 -15.65 -13.52 -10.46
CA VAL A 311 -17.02 -13.62 -9.91
C VAL A 311 -17.10 -14.76 -8.89
N ALA A 312 -16.57 -15.95 -9.23
CA ALA A 312 -16.57 -17.09 -8.31
C ALA A 312 -15.73 -16.81 -7.05
N ILE A 313 -14.59 -16.13 -7.18
CA ILE A 313 -13.77 -15.74 -6.03
C ILE A 313 -14.52 -14.76 -5.12
N MET A 314 -15.15 -13.72 -5.67
CA MET A 314 -15.95 -12.77 -4.88
C MET A 314 -17.12 -13.47 -4.17
N ALA A 315 -17.88 -14.29 -4.90
CA ALA A 315 -19.02 -15.02 -4.36
C ALA A 315 -18.61 -15.93 -3.19
N GLN A 316 -17.50 -16.65 -3.33
CA GLN A 316 -17.02 -17.51 -2.25
C GLN A 316 -16.49 -16.72 -1.07
N ALA A 317 -15.78 -15.62 -1.30
CA ALA A 317 -15.27 -14.78 -0.22
C ALA A 317 -16.41 -14.18 0.61
N VAL A 318 -17.48 -13.70 -0.04
CA VAL A 318 -18.71 -13.25 0.63
C VAL A 318 -19.33 -14.40 1.43
N SER A 319 -19.50 -15.58 0.82
CA SER A 319 -20.08 -16.74 1.49
C SER A 319 -19.27 -17.20 2.71
N ASN A 320 -17.94 -17.17 2.62
CA ASN A 320 -17.04 -17.53 3.71
C ASN A 320 -17.23 -16.57 4.89
N ARG A 321 -17.24 -15.25 4.63
CA ARG A 321 -17.49 -14.22 5.66
C ARG A 321 -18.84 -14.41 6.36
N GLU A 322 -19.89 -14.69 5.59
CA GLU A 322 -21.23 -14.95 6.14
C GLU A 322 -21.27 -16.20 7.04
N LYS A 323 -20.39 -17.17 6.79
CA LYS A 323 -20.21 -18.37 7.61
C LYS A 323 -19.25 -18.18 8.78
N GLY A 324 -18.68 -16.98 8.95
CA GLY A 324 -17.72 -16.66 10.01
C GLY A 324 -16.28 -17.05 9.69
N ASP A 325 -16.00 -17.44 8.45
CA ASP A 325 -14.64 -17.65 7.96
C ASP A 325 -14.06 -16.33 7.44
N PHE A 326 -13.13 -15.80 8.22
CA PHE A 326 -12.46 -14.53 7.95
C PHE A 326 -10.97 -14.72 7.67
N ASP A 327 -10.50 -15.95 7.44
CA ASP A 327 -9.09 -16.17 7.09
C ASP A 327 -8.76 -15.42 5.80
N ALA A 328 -7.82 -14.48 5.93
CA ALA A 328 -7.55 -13.41 4.98
C ALA A 328 -8.84 -12.83 4.37
N ALA A 329 -9.70 -12.33 5.25
CA ALA A 329 -10.98 -11.73 4.93
C ALA A 329 -11.87 -12.64 4.04
N GLY A 330 -11.86 -13.96 4.29
CA GLY A 330 -12.70 -14.95 3.61
C GLY A 330 -12.16 -15.43 2.26
N PHE A 331 -11.03 -14.91 1.79
CA PHE A 331 -10.43 -15.30 0.51
C PHE A 331 -9.55 -16.54 0.61
N TYR A 332 -9.08 -16.91 1.81
CA TYR A 332 -8.11 -18.00 1.93
C TYR A 332 -8.72 -19.36 1.59
N ASN A 333 -9.89 -19.69 2.14
CA ASN A 333 -10.51 -21.01 2.03
C ASN A 333 -11.37 -21.17 0.77
N ILE A 334 -10.86 -20.76 -0.39
CA ILE A 334 -11.48 -21.01 -1.70
C ILE A 334 -10.88 -22.31 -2.27
N THR A 335 -11.73 -23.22 -2.72
CA THR A 335 -11.33 -24.55 -3.22
C THR A 335 -11.39 -24.62 -4.75
N THR A 336 -10.50 -25.40 -5.35
CA THR A 336 -10.49 -25.69 -6.80
C THR A 336 -11.83 -26.30 -7.22
N LYS A 337 -12.38 -27.21 -6.40
CA LYS A 337 -13.69 -27.81 -6.66
C LYS A 337 -14.82 -26.76 -6.69
N TYR A 338 -14.79 -25.78 -5.80
CA TYR A 338 -15.77 -24.69 -5.82
C TYR A 338 -15.62 -23.85 -7.08
N LEU A 339 -14.40 -23.48 -7.45
CA LEU A 339 -14.13 -22.68 -8.65
C LEU A 339 -14.56 -23.42 -9.93
N MET A 340 -14.32 -24.72 -10.02
CA MET A 340 -14.82 -25.55 -11.13
C MET A 340 -16.34 -25.56 -11.20
N LYS A 341 -17.01 -25.86 -10.08
CA LYS A 341 -18.48 -25.91 -10.01
C LYS A 341 -19.12 -24.60 -10.47
N ASN A 342 -18.52 -23.47 -10.11
CA ASN A 342 -19.02 -22.14 -10.46
C ASN A 342 -18.43 -21.59 -11.76
N LYS A 343 -17.88 -22.47 -12.62
CA LYS A 343 -17.37 -22.12 -13.96
C LYS A 343 -16.25 -21.07 -13.95
N GLY A 344 -15.58 -20.90 -12.81
CA GLY A 344 -14.42 -20.02 -12.64
C GLY A 344 -13.11 -20.71 -13.03
N LEU A 345 -13.04 -22.04 -12.97
CA LEU A 345 -11.94 -22.84 -13.51
C LEU A 345 -12.47 -23.89 -14.49
N THR A 346 -11.76 -24.07 -15.60
CA THR A 346 -11.94 -25.20 -16.53
C THR A 346 -10.84 -26.21 -16.32
N LEU A 347 -11.09 -27.49 -16.58
CA LEU A 347 -10.06 -28.51 -16.66
C LEU A 347 -9.82 -28.87 -18.13
N ASP A 348 -8.70 -28.43 -18.68
CA ASP A 348 -8.28 -28.71 -20.04
C ASP A 348 -7.55 -30.06 -20.06
N ILE A 349 -7.97 -30.95 -20.95
CA ILE A 349 -7.52 -32.35 -21.04
C ILE A 349 -7.07 -32.62 -22.46
N ASP A 350 -5.84 -33.12 -22.66
CA ASP A 350 -5.38 -33.59 -23.97
C ASP A 350 -5.52 -35.12 -24.06
N CYS A 351 -6.29 -35.60 -25.03
CA CYS A 351 -6.53 -36.99 -25.34
C CYS A 351 -5.94 -37.39 -26.70
N ASP A 352 -5.11 -38.43 -26.73
CA ASP A 352 -4.64 -39.06 -27.96
C ASP A 352 -5.56 -40.23 -28.33
N LEU A 353 -6.27 -40.07 -29.45
CA LEU A 353 -7.22 -41.06 -29.96
C LEU A 353 -6.69 -41.81 -31.19
N SER A 354 -5.41 -41.67 -31.58
CA SER A 354 -4.85 -42.31 -32.79
C SER A 354 -4.95 -43.85 -32.76
N ASN A 355 -5.00 -44.45 -31.57
CA ASN A 355 -5.13 -45.91 -31.40
C ASN A 355 -6.57 -46.39 -31.17
N ILE A 356 -7.56 -45.50 -31.18
CA ILE A 356 -8.96 -45.85 -30.95
C ILE A 356 -9.61 -46.30 -32.26
N LYS A 357 -9.98 -47.57 -32.33
CA LYS A 357 -10.75 -48.13 -33.46
C LYS A 357 -12.20 -47.69 -33.33
N ALA A 358 -12.68 -46.91 -34.29
CA ALA A 358 -14.10 -46.59 -34.41
C ALA A 358 -14.74 -47.53 -35.43
N GLU A 359 -15.70 -48.34 -34.99
CA GLU A 359 -16.32 -49.37 -35.85
C GLU A 359 -17.36 -48.78 -36.82
N ASN A 360 -18.04 -47.67 -36.45
CA ASN A 360 -19.10 -47.04 -37.27
C ASN A 360 -19.22 -45.49 -37.12
N ALA A 361 -18.38 -44.83 -36.31
CA ALA A 361 -18.44 -43.40 -36.01
C ALA A 361 -17.03 -42.77 -36.07
N SER A 362 -16.87 -41.47 -35.79
CA SER A 362 -15.54 -40.89 -35.60
C SER A 362 -14.94 -41.33 -34.25
N PRO A 363 -13.59 -41.33 -34.08
CA PRO A 363 -12.96 -41.58 -32.77
C PRO A 363 -13.46 -40.63 -31.68
N VAL A 364 -13.80 -39.39 -32.06
CA VAL A 364 -14.35 -38.35 -31.17
C VAL A 364 -15.76 -38.72 -30.70
N GLU A 365 -16.65 -39.17 -31.60
CA GLU A 365 -17.99 -39.59 -31.20
C GLU A 365 -17.95 -40.84 -30.29
N THR A 366 -17.04 -41.77 -30.57
CA THR A 366 -16.81 -42.95 -29.70
C THR A 366 -16.39 -42.52 -28.29
N LEU A 367 -15.58 -41.47 -28.16
CA LEU A 367 -15.22 -40.88 -26.88
C LEU A 367 -16.40 -40.25 -26.16
N LYS A 368 -17.20 -39.44 -26.87
CA LYS A 368 -18.38 -38.80 -26.29
C LYS A 368 -19.38 -39.83 -25.77
N GLU A 369 -19.70 -40.85 -26.55
CA GLU A 369 -20.61 -41.94 -26.16
C GLU A 369 -20.14 -42.65 -24.88
N LYS A 370 -18.84 -43.00 -24.80
CA LYS A 370 -18.26 -43.65 -23.62
C LYS A 370 -18.29 -42.73 -22.40
N ILE A 371 -17.95 -41.45 -22.54
CA ILE A 371 -18.02 -40.50 -21.43
C ILE A 371 -19.46 -40.32 -20.94
N LEU A 372 -20.44 -40.21 -21.85
CA LEU A 372 -21.86 -40.11 -21.51
C LEU A 372 -22.45 -41.39 -20.91
N SER A 373 -21.84 -42.55 -21.16
CA SER A 373 -22.25 -43.83 -20.56
C SER A 373 -21.93 -43.95 -19.07
N LEU A 374 -21.08 -43.05 -18.53
CA LEU A 374 -20.69 -43.09 -17.14
C LEU A 374 -21.88 -42.75 -16.21
N PRO A 375 -21.98 -43.40 -15.03
CA PRO A 375 -23.02 -43.09 -14.06
C PRO A 375 -23.00 -41.63 -13.62
N LYS A 376 -24.17 -41.13 -13.18
CA LYS A 376 -24.29 -39.83 -12.52
C LYS A 376 -23.25 -39.68 -11.39
N ASN A 377 -22.69 -38.48 -11.24
CA ASN A 377 -21.60 -38.14 -10.29
C ASN A 377 -20.25 -38.78 -10.62
N SER A 378 -20.06 -39.28 -11.84
CA SER A 378 -18.74 -39.75 -12.28
C SER A 378 -17.74 -38.62 -12.45
N PHE A 379 -18.16 -37.40 -12.72
CA PHE A 379 -17.28 -36.22 -12.73
C PHE A 379 -17.75 -35.21 -11.68
N SER A 380 -16.83 -34.36 -11.22
CA SER A 380 -17.23 -33.20 -10.41
C SER A 380 -17.89 -32.17 -11.30
N ASP A 381 -18.82 -31.38 -10.74
CA ASP A 381 -19.40 -30.26 -11.48
C ASP A 381 -18.31 -29.30 -11.98
N GLY A 382 -18.49 -28.82 -13.22
CA GLY A 382 -17.55 -27.92 -13.89
C GLY A 382 -17.45 -28.17 -15.39
N ILE A 383 -16.52 -27.46 -16.03
CA ILE A 383 -16.28 -27.52 -17.47
C ILE A 383 -14.95 -28.23 -17.73
N TYR A 384 -14.99 -29.26 -18.57
CA TYR A 384 -13.85 -30.04 -19.01
C TYR A 384 -13.63 -29.81 -20.50
N ASN A 385 -12.54 -29.17 -20.90
CA ASN A 385 -12.22 -28.95 -22.31
C ASN A 385 -11.38 -30.10 -22.84
N ILE A 386 -12.02 -31.07 -23.48
CA ILE A 386 -11.36 -32.30 -23.93
C ILE A 386 -10.83 -32.11 -25.36
N SER A 387 -9.53 -31.83 -25.48
CA SER A 387 -8.81 -31.71 -26.75
C SER A 387 -8.40 -33.09 -27.25
N CYS A 388 -9.00 -33.53 -28.34
CA CYS A 388 -8.77 -34.83 -28.95
C CYS A 388 -7.89 -34.70 -30.19
N SER A 389 -6.78 -35.43 -30.23
CA SER A 389 -5.93 -35.58 -31.41
C SER A 389 -6.12 -36.96 -32.03
N TYR A 390 -6.34 -37.02 -33.34
CA TYR A 390 -6.51 -38.29 -34.07
C TYR A 390 -6.11 -38.15 -35.53
N ASP A 391 -5.81 -39.28 -36.17
CA ASP A 391 -5.52 -39.34 -37.60
C ASP A 391 -6.77 -39.73 -38.40
N GLU A 392 -7.13 -38.94 -39.40
CA GLU A 392 -8.20 -39.25 -40.35
C GLU A 392 -7.65 -39.15 -41.77
N ASN A 393 -7.63 -40.27 -42.50
CA ASN A 393 -7.07 -40.35 -43.86
C ASN A 393 -5.62 -39.85 -43.98
N GLY A 394 -4.79 -40.04 -42.94
CA GLY A 394 -3.39 -39.60 -42.89
C GLY A 394 -3.19 -38.12 -42.53
N ILE A 395 -4.27 -37.40 -42.19
CA ILE A 395 -4.22 -36.02 -41.72
C ILE A 395 -4.49 -36.01 -40.22
N LYS A 396 -3.58 -35.40 -39.45
CA LYS A 396 -3.80 -35.14 -38.02
C LYS A 396 -4.88 -34.09 -37.86
N LYS A 397 -5.90 -34.40 -37.06
CA LYS A 397 -6.96 -33.48 -36.68
C LYS A 397 -6.93 -33.24 -35.18
N LYS A 398 -7.31 -32.03 -34.78
CA LYS A 398 -7.49 -31.66 -33.39
C LYS A 398 -8.84 -31.00 -33.17
N VAL A 399 -9.63 -31.56 -32.27
CA VAL A 399 -10.98 -31.09 -31.94
C VAL A 399 -11.07 -30.91 -30.44
N THR A 400 -11.56 -29.75 -29.98
CA THR A 400 -11.89 -29.54 -28.56
C THR A 400 -13.37 -29.78 -28.35
N CYS A 401 -13.71 -30.71 -27.46
CA CYS A 401 -15.07 -31.05 -27.07
C CYS A 401 -15.31 -30.54 -25.65
N PRO A 402 -16.04 -29.41 -25.45
CA PRO A 402 -16.39 -28.95 -24.11
C PRO A 402 -17.41 -29.90 -23.49
N PHE A 403 -17.08 -30.48 -22.34
CA PHE A 403 -17.94 -31.34 -21.56
C PHE A 403 -18.33 -30.63 -20.26
N VAL A 404 -19.62 -30.37 -20.09
CA VAL A 404 -20.16 -29.61 -18.97
C VAL A 404 -20.89 -30.55 -18.03
N VAL A 405 -20.54 -30.49 -16.75
CA VAL A 405 -21.15 -31.30 -15.69
C VAL A 405 -21.89 -30.39 -14.73
N GLU A 406 -23.20 -30.60 -14.61
CA GLU A 406 -24.09 -29.85 -13.70
C GLU A 406 -24.92 -30.84 -12.89
N ASP A 407 -24.92 -30.67 -11.56
CA ASP A 407 -25.57 -31.58 -10.62
C ASP A 407 -25.19 -33.06 -10.84
N GLY A 408 -23.93 -33.29 -11.21
CA GLY A 408 -23.37 -34.62 -11.51
C GLY A 408 -23.81 -35.25 -12.83
N VAL A 409 -24.54 -34.54 -13.69
CA VAL A 409 -24.94 -35.01 -15.03
C VAL A 409 -24.13 -34.25 -16.09
N GLY A 410 -23.50 -35.01 -16.99
CA GLY A 410 -22.65 -34.47 -18.05
C GLY A 410 -23.37 -34.35 -19.39
N HIS A 411 -23.07 -33.29 -20.13
CA HIS A 411 -23.43 -33.15 -21.55
C HIS A 411 -22.29 -32.47 -22.32
N PHE A 412 -22.23 -32.71 -23.63
CA PHE A 412 -21.27 -32.03 -24.51
C PHE A 412 -21.91 -30.79 -25.13
N GLU A 413 -21.14 -29.70 -25.21
CA GLU A 413 -21.48 -28.53 -26.03
C GLU A 413 -20.90 -28.67 -27.45
N GLU A 414 -21.06 -27.63 -28.27
CA GLU A 414 -20.59 -27.61 -29.65
C GLU A 414 -19.06 -27.74 -29.75
N ASP A 415 -18.61 -28.63 -30.65
CA ASP A 415 -17.20 -28.89 -30.89
C ASP A 415 -16.50 -27.67 -31.49
N LYS A 416 -15.25 -27.44 -31.05
CA LYS A 416 -14.38 -26.40 -31.60
C LYS A 416 -13.25 -27.05 -32.39
N LEU A 417 -13.29 -26.91 -33.71
CA LEU A 417 -12.21 -27.34 -34.60
C LEU A 417 -11.00 -26.41 -34.44
N GLN A 418 -9.83 -26.98 -34.17
CA GLN A 418 -8.57 -26.27 -34.38
C GLN A 418 -8.11 -26.57 -35.81
N GLU A 419 -8.38 -25.66 -36.74
CA GLU A 419 -7.71 -25.69 -38.04
C GLU A 419 -6.25 -25.30 -37.81
N ASP A 420 -5.33 -26.22 -38.11
CA ASP A 420 -3.90 -25.90 -38.18
C ASP A 420 -3.72 -24.80 -39.24
N LYS A 421 -3.43 -23.58 -38.77
CA LYS A 421 -2.91 -22.52 -39.64
C LYS A 421 -1.49 -22.95 -40.03
N ASN A 422 -1.37 -23.55 -41.21
CA ASN A 422 -0.09 -23.81 -41.88
C ASN A 422 0.77 -22.54 -41.99
#